data_AF-A0A2K3JQ44-F1
#
_entry.id   AF-A0A2K3JQ44-F1
#
_cell.length_a   1.000
_cell.length_b   1.000
_cell.length_c   1.000
_cell.angle_alpha   90.00
_cell.angle_beta   90.00
_cell.angle_gamma   90.00
#
_symmetry.space_group_name_H-M   'P 1'
#
loop_
_entity.id
_entity.type
_entity.pdbx_description
1 polymer ?
#
loop_
_entity_poly.entity_id
_entity_poly.type
_entity_poly.pdbx_seq_one_letter_code
_entity_poly.pdbx_strand_id
1 'polypeptide(L)'
;MSVPKYDVFLSFRGEDTRDNFVSHLDKELQRKKIETFIDYRIESGDEVSPALNKAIEESTIYVIILSEHYASSSWCLDELTE
;
A
#
# COMPACT_ATOMS: atom_id res chain seq x y z
N MET A 1 19.91 7.26 -4.66
CA MET A 1 18.53 7.73 -4.85
C MET A 1 17.95 6.94 -5.99
N SER A 2 16.96 6.10 -5.70
CA SER A 2 16.15 5.42 -6.72
C SER A 2 15.39 6.47 -7.55
N VAL A 3 15.11 6.16 -8.80
CA VAL A 3 14.23 7.00 -9.63
C VAL A 3 12.80 6.66 -9.22
N PRO A 4 11.94 7.66 -8.90
CA PRO A 4 10.55 7.39 -8.57
C PRO A 4 9.87 6.61 -9.70
N LYS A 5 9.28 5.47 -9.34
CA LYS A 5 8.54 4.60 -10.25
C LYS A 5 7.03 4.77 -10.07
N TYR A 6 6.59 5.08 -8.86
CA TYR A 6 5.19 5.23 -8.51
C TYR A 6 4.92 6.65 -8.01
N ASP A 7 3.76 7.18 -8.37
CA ASP A 7 3.27 8.43 -7.82
C ASP A 7 2.79 8.22 -6.38
N VAL A 8 2.11 7.11 -6.11
CA VAL A 8 1.48 6.79 -4.82
C VAL A 8 1.82 5.37 -4.38
N PHE A 9 2.24 5.22 -3.13
CA PHE A 9 2.20 3.97 -2.38
C PHE A 9 0.95 3.94 -1.51
N LEU A 10 0.16 2.87 -1.61
CA LEU A 10 -1.10 2.72 -0.90
C LEU A 10 -1.05 1.55 0.08
N SER A 11 -1.04 1.88 1.38
CA SER A 11 -1.07 0.92 2.49
C SER A 11 -2.46 0.86 3.13
N PHE A 12 -2.95 -0.36 3.36
CA PHE A 12 -4.30 -0.60 3.85
C PHE A 12 -4.45 -2.00 4.43
N ARG A 13 -5.42 -2.17 5.32
CA ARG A 13 -5.86 -3.51 5.75
C ARG A 13 -6.77 -4.09 4.69
N GLY A 14 -6.29 -5.12 4.00
CA GLY A 14 -7.05 -5.78 2.94
C GLY A 14 -8.39 -6.35 3.39
N GLU A 15 -8.44 -6.96 4.57
CA GLU A 15 -9.68 -7.51 5.17
C GLU A 15 -10.77 -6.43 5.34
N ASP A 16 -10.38 -5.21 5.69
CA ASP A 16 -11.32 -4.14 6.02
C ASP A 16 -11.79 -3.38 4.78
N THR A 17 -10.87 -3.15 3.83
CA THR A 17 -11.06 -2.08 2.84
C THR A 17 -10.85 -2.47 1.37
N ARG A 18 -10.31 -3.67 1.07
CA ARG A 18 -9.91 -4.08 -0.30
C ARG A 18 -11.06 -3.95 -1.29
N ASP A 19 -12.18 -4.60 -1.00
CA ASP A 19 -13.30 -4.76 -1.93
C ASP A 19 -14.29 -3.59 -1.89
N ASN A 20 -14.02 -2.57 -1.08
CA ASN A 20 -14.86 -1.38 -0.94
C ASN A 20 -14.07 -0.10 -1.27
N PHE A 21 -13.69 0.69 -0.28
CA PHE A 21 -12.99 1.95 -0.37
C PHE A 21 -11.73 1.88 -1.25
N VAL A 22 -10.87 0.88 -1.05
CA VAL A 22 -9.61 0.77 -1.81
C VAL A 22 -9.88 0.45 -3.28
N SER A 23 -10.82 -0.43 -3.59
CA SER A 23 -11.20 -0.71 -4.98
C SER A 23 -11.70 0.54 -5.73
N HIS A 24 -12.44 1.42 -5.04
CA HIS A 24 -12.92 2.67 -5.61
C HIS A 24 -11.79 3.69 -5.76
N LEU A 25 -10.92 3.80 -4.75
CA LEU A 25 -9.79 4.72 -4.78
C LEU A 25 -8.80 4.36 -5.88
N ASP A 26 -8.38 3.10 -5.98
CA ASP A 26 -7.50 2.60 -7.05
C ASP A 26 -8.07 2.92 -8.43
N LYS A 27 -9.35 2.58 -8.66
CA LYS A 27 -10.02 2.86 -9.93
C LYS A 27 -9.98 4.33 -10.30
N GLU A 28 -10.11 5.22 -9.33
CA GLU A 28 -10.07 6.67 -9.55
C GLU A 28 -8.65 7.21 -9.77
N LEU A 29 -7.65 6.68 -9.08
CA LEU A 29 -6.23 6.98 -9.30
C LEU A 29 -5.81 6.55 -10.72
N GLN A 30 -6.18 5.33 -11.13
CA GLN A 30 -5.97 4.84 -12.50
C GLN A 30 -6.66 5.71 -13.54
N ARG A 31 -7.91 6.13 -13.30
CA ARG A 31 -8.64 7.05 -14.19
C ARG A 31 -7.92 8.39 -14.38
N LYS A 32 -7.18 8.83 -13.36
CA LYS A 32 -6.35 10.04 -13.39
C LYS A 32 -4.93 9.81 -13.89
N LYS A 33 -4.58 8.57 -14.26
CA LYS A 33 -3.22 8.16 -14.68
C LYS A 33 -2.18 8.42 -13.59
N ILE A 34 -2.56 8.20 -12.34
CA ILE A 34 -1.67 8.24 -11.18
C ILE A 34 -1.16 6.81 -10.97
N GLU A 35 0.13 6.61 -11.20
CA GLU A 35 0.77 5.30 -11.08
C GLU A 35 0.85 4.91 -9.60
N THR A 36 0.07 3.92 -9.20
CA THR A 36 -0.10 3.57 -7.79
C THR A 36 0.44 2.17 -7.54
N PHE A 37 1.38 2.04 -6.60
CA PHE A 37 1.72 0.75 -6.02
C PHE A 37 0.70 0.42 -4.94
N ILE A 38 0.04 -0.72 -5.10
CA ILE A 38 -0.95 -1.19 -4.15
C ILE A 38 -0.52 -2.55 -3.66
N ASP A 39 -0.44 -2.68 -2.35
CA ASP A 39 -0.08 -3.94 -1.71
C ASP A 39 -1.27 -4.91 -1.69
N TYR A 40 -1.67 -5.39 -2.87
CA TYR A 40 -2.81 -6.32 -3.04
C TYR A 40 -2.51 -7.74 -2.56
N ARG A 41 -1.23 -8.09 -2.46
CA ARG A 41 -0.75 -9.40 -2.00
C ARG A 41 -0.32 -9.13 -0.57
N ILE A 42 -0.93 -9.70 0.45
CA ILE A 42 -0.45 -10.99 0.95
C ILE A 42 -1.62 -11.69 1.64
N GLU A 43 -2.07 -12.79 1.03
CA GLU A 43 -2.55 -13.92 1.82
C GLU A 43 -1.37 -14.33 2.71
N SER A 44 -1.45 -13.95 3.98
CA SER A 44 -0.79 -14.59 5.12
C SER A 44 0.65 -15.08 4.91
N GLY A 45 1.61 -14.30 5.41
CA GLY A 45 2.86 -14.85 5.97
C GLY A 45 4.15 -14.40 5.30
N ASP A 46 5.12 -14.14 6.17
CA ASP A 46 6.56 -13.99 5.95
C ASP A 46 7.06 -12.66 5.38
N GLU A 47 7.66 -11.88 6.30
CA GLU A 47 8.54 -10.70 6.16
C GLU A 47 8.21 -9.66 5.08
N VAL A 48 8.23 -8.38 5.46
CA VAL A 48 8.23 -7.23 4.54
C VAL A 48 9.15 -7.52 3.36
N SER A 49 8.56 -7.83 2.21
CA SER A 49 9.35 -8.35 1.10
C SER A 49 10.29 -7.24 0.61
N PRO A 50 11.49 -7.56 0.10
CA PRO A 50 12.37 -6.56 -0.51
C PRO A 50 11.71 -5.74 -1.63
N ALA A 51 10.64 -6.27 -2.22
CA ALA A 51 9.83 -5.56 -3.20
C ALA A 51 8.99 -4.43 -2.57
N LEU A 52 8.54 -4.60 -1.31
CA LEU A 52 7.78 -3.60 -0.57
C LEU A 52 8.65 -2.41 -0.19
N ASN A 53 9.82 -2.65 0.42
CA ASN A 53 10.78 -1.58 0.75
C ASN A 53 11.21 -0.81 -0.49
N LYS A 54 11.43 -1.52 -1.60
CA LYS A 54 11.74 -0.87 -2.87
C LYS A 54 10.57 -0.04 -3.40
N ALA A 55 9.33 -0.52 -3.26
CA ALA A 55 8.15 0.24 -3.69
C ALA A 55 7.95 1.50 -2.83
N ILE A 56 8.21 1.42 -1.52
CA ILE A 56 8.28 2.57 -0.62
C ILE A 56 9.32 3.56 -1.17
N GLU A 57 10.61 3.17 -1.27
CA GLU A 57 11.68 4.03 -1.78
C GLU A 57 11.43 4.62 -3.19
N GLU A 58 10.70 3.91 -4.05
CA GLU A 58 10.38 4.33 -5.41
C GLU A 58 9.04 5.09 -5.52
N SER A 59 8.39 5.43 -4.40
CA SER A 59 7.12 6.17 -4.37
C SER A 59 7.29 7.61 -3.92
N THR A 60 6.48 8.51 -4.51
CA THR A 60 6.53 9.95 -4.20
C THR A 60 5.58 10.34 -3.06
N ILE A 61 4.41 9.73 -2.98
CA ILE A 61 3.36 10.00 -1.99
C ILE A 61 2.99 8.71 -1.28
N TYR A 62 2.76 8.79 0.02
CA TYR A 62 2.33 7.67 0.85
C TYR A 62 0.91 7.92 1.36
N VAL A 63 0.00 7.01 1.07
CA VAL A 63 -1.40 7.05 1.51
C VAL A 63 -1.66 5.85 2.40
N ILE A 64 -1.88 6.11 3.69
CA ILE A 64 -2.18 5.09 4.71
C ILE A 64 -3.67 5.14 5.04
N ILE A 65 -4.35 4.01 4.87
CA ILE A 65 -5.79 3.87 5.11
C ILE A 65 -6.01 3.13 6.43
N LEU A 66 -6.09 3.92 7.51
CA LEU A 66 -6.38 3.40 8.84
C LEU A 66 -7.82 2.88 8.92
N SER A 67 -7.96 1.67 9.46
CA SER A 67 -9.22 0.93 9.58
C SER A 67 -9.23 0.13 10.88
N GLU A 68 -10.38 -0.45 11.24
CA GLU A 68 -10.63 -1.07 12.55
C GLU A 68 -9.59 -2.12 12.93
N HIS A 69 -9.10 -2.90 11.96
CA HIS A 69 -8.14 -3.97 12.18
C HIS A 69 -6.75 -3.66 11.62
N TYR A 70 -6.49 -2.44 11.16
CA TYR A 70 -5.18 -2.04 10.63
C TYR A 70 -4.04 -2.35 11.62
N ALA A 71 -4.15 -1.87 12.86
CA ALA A 71 -3.11 -2.07 13.89
C ALA A 71 -3.05 -3.49 14.47
N SER A 72 -3.99 -4.37 14.10
CA SER A 72 -3.93 -5.79 14.46
C SER A 72 -2.97 -6.59 13.57
N SER A 73 -2.55 -6.01 12.45
CA SER A 73 -1.56 -6.57 11.54
C SER A 73 -0.19 -6.00 11.86
N SER A 74 0.73 -6.83 12.36
CA SER A 74 2.13 -6.42 12.56
C SER A 74 2.73 -5.88 11.27
N TRP A 75 2.37 -6.46 10.13
CA TRP A 75 2.80 -6.01 8.80
C TRP A 75 2.40 -4.56 8.50
N CYS A 76 1.13 -4.20 8.70
CA CYS A 76 0.67 -2.83 8.50
C CYS A 76 1.39 -1.82 9.42
N LEU A 77 1.93 -2.27 10.56
CA LEU A 77 2.73 -1.46 11.47
C LEU A 77 4.21 -1.42 11.05
N ASP A 78 4.77 -2.52 10.57
CA ASP A 78 6.14 -2.59 10.04
C ASP A 78 6.28 -1.64 8.84
N GLU A 79 5.28 -1.59 7.96
CA GLU A 79 5.19 -0.63 6.85
C GLU A 79 5.22 0.85 7.28
N LEU A 80 4.80 1.19 8.50
CA LEU A 80 4.84 2.56 9.01
C LEU A 80 6.21 2.96 9.55
N THR A 81 7.11 2.00 9.75
CA THR A 81 8.40 2.21 10.40
C THR A 81 9.59 2.28 9.45
N GLU A 82 9.36 2.02 8.16
CA GLU A 82 10.32 2.20 7.05
C GLU A 82 10.18 3.60 6.42
#